data_AF-A0A9D0HFU9-F1
#
_entry.id   AF-A0A9D0HFU9-F1
#
_cell.length_a   1.000
_cell.length_b   1.000
_cell.length_c   1.000
_cell.angle_alpha   90.00
_cell.angle_beta   90.00
_cell.angle_gamma   90.00
#
_symmetry.space_group_name_H-M   'P 1'
#
loop_
_entity.id
_entity.type
_entity.pdbx_description
1 polymer ?
#
loop_
_entity_poly.entity_id
_entity_poly.type
_entity_poly.pdbx_seq_one_letter_code
_entity_poly.pdbx_strand_id
1 'polypeptide(L)' 'MQRRAREVVRCHLCERTIAGEPAATGLFLWTRGSDTRLEEPPLCSGCAATVDMTAGAHFQFGPLD' A
#
# COMPACT_ATOMS: atom_id res chain seq x y z
N MET A 1 -10.68 27.93 -5.89
CA MET A 1 -10.69 26.89 -6.94
C MET A 1 -9.27 26.75 -7.48
N GLN A 2 -8.44 25.90 -6.87
CA GLN A 2 -7.09 25.60 -7.33
C GLN A 2 -7.10 24.18 -7.91
N ARG A 3 -6.94 24.04 -9.22
CA ARG A 3 -6.58 22.75 -9.82
C ARG A 3 -5.16 22.44 -9.35
N ARG A 4 -5.02 21.63 -8.29
CA ARG A 4 -3.73 21.01 -7.93
C ARG A 4 -3.28 20.23 -9.16
N ALA A 5 -2.10 20.54 -9.68
CA ALA A 5 -1.45 19.67 -10.66
C ALA A 5 -1.44 18.26 -10.06
N ARG A 6 -2.00 17.29 -10.78
CA ARG A 6 -2.07 15.91 -10.31
C ARG A 6 -0.63 15.41 -10.22
N GLU A 7 -0.09 15.39 -9.00
CA GLU A 7 1.24 14.86 -8.73
C GLU A 7 1.28 13.43 -9.30
N VAL A 8 2.33 13.12 -10.07
CA VAL A 8 2.43 11.83 -10.74
C VAL A 8 2.66 10.76 -9.67
N VAL A 9 1.59 10.08 -9.27
CA VAL A 9 1.68 8.99 -8.28
C VAL A 9 2.26 7.75 -8.96
N ARG A 10 3.31 7.18 -8.39
CA ARG A 10 3.93 5.93 -8.85
C ARG A 10 3.58 4.80 -7.89
N CYS A 11 3.22 3.64 -8.45
CA CYS A 11 3.05 2.43 -7.64
C CYS A 11 4.37 2.10 -6.94
N HIS A 12 4.32 1.88 -5.64
CA HIS A 12 5.53 1.58 -4.87
C HIS A 12 6.19 0.25 -5.27
N LEU A 13 5.42 -0.75 -5.72
CA LEU A 13 5.95 -2.09 -6.02
C LEU A 13 6.46 -2.26 -7.45
N CYS A 14 5.75 -1.74 -8.45
CA CYS A 14 6.14 -1.90 -9.85
C CYS A 14 6.60 -0.60 -10.51
N GLU A 15 6.65 0.50 -9.74
CA GLU A 15 7.11 1.82 -10.15
C GLU A 15 6.37 2.48 -11.33
N ARG A 16 5.35 1.82 -11.88
CA ARG A 16 4.51 2.37 -12.95
C ARG A 16 3.69 3.54 -12.43
N THR A 17 3.50 4.55 -13.27
CA THR A 17 2.57 5.65 -13.01
C THR A 17 1.15 5.11 -12.84
N ILE A 18 0.47 5.59 -11.81
CA ILE A 18 -0.94 5.31 -11.56
C ILE A 18 -1.75 6.35 -12.31
N ALA A 19 -2.51 5.91 -13.30
CA ALA A 19 -3.52 6.74 -13.94
C ALA A 19 -4.75 6.79 -13.01
N GLY A 20 -4.98 7.92 -12.36
CA GLY A 20 -6.10 8.02 -11.42
C GLY A 20 -5.63 8.18 -9.98
N GLU A 21 -6.47 7.69 -9.07
CA GLU A 21 -6.13 7.47 -7.67
C GLU A 21 -5.51 6.08 -7.51
N PRO A 22 -4.66 5.86 -6.48
CA PRO A 22 -4.24 4.53 -6.07
C PRO A 22 -5.45 3.62 -5.83
N ALA A 23 -5.34 2.35 -6.24
CA ALA A 23 -6.40 1.37 -5.99
C ALA A 23 -6.42 0.92 -4.52
N ALA A 24 -5.26 0.93 -3.88
CA ALA A 24 -5.07 0.67 -2.46
C ALA A 24 -3.76 1.34 -2.00
N THR A 25 -3.53 1.34 -0.69
CA THR A 25 -2.24 1.62 -0.08
C THR A 25 -1.69 0.34 0.58
N GLY A 26 -0.38 0.16 0.53
CA GLY A 26 0.30 -0.79 1.40
C GLY A 26 0.43 -0.21 2.81
N LEU A 27 1.04 -0.99 3.71
CA LEU A 27 1.44 -0.54 5.03
C LEU A 27 2.92 -0.89 5.25
N PHE A 28 3.76 0.13 5.38
CA PHE A 28 5.13 -0.03 5.83
C PHE A 28 5.23 0.44 7.27
N LEU A 29 5.47 -0.50 8.18
CA LEU A 29 5.67 -0.25 9.60
C LEU A 29 7.11 -0.56 9.96
N TRP A 30 7.81 0.44 10.48
CA TRP A 30 9.17 0.30 10.99
C TRP A 30 9.21 0.67 12.46
N THR A 31 9.82 -0.17 13.28
CA THR A 31 10.03 0.10 14.70
C THR A 31 11.51 -0.03 15.05
N ARG A 32 12.03 0.87 15.89
CA ARG A 32 13.39 0.82 16.44
C ARG A 32 13.41 1.44 17.83
N GLY A 33 13.57 0.59 18.85
CA GLY A 33 13.44 1.05 20.23
C GLY A 33 12.05 1.65 20.45
N SER A 34 11.99 2.92 20.83
CA SER A 34 10.74 3.68 20.97
C SER A 34 10.24 4.32 19.68
N ASP A 35 11.03 4.31 18.61
CA ASP A 35 10.65 4.96 17.36
C ASP A 35 9.74 4.05 16.55
N THR A 36 8.61 4.59 16.11
CA THR A 36 7.69 3.93 15.17
C THR A 36 7.45 4.86 13.99
N ARG A 37 7.61 4.34 12.77
CA ARG A 37 7.23 5.01 11.53
C ARG A 37 6.22 4.18 10.76
N LEU A 38 5.21 4.87 10.26
CA LEU A 38 4.13 4.32 9.47
C LEU A 38 4.08 5.08 8.14
N GLU A 39 4.12 4.35 7.05
CA GLU A 39 3.93 4.88 5.70
C GLU A 39 2.86 4.05 4.98
N GLU A 40 2.02 4.73 4.19
CA GLU A 40 0.94 4.13 3.40
C GLU A 40 1.24 4.26 1.90
N PRO A 41 2.20 3.49 1.37
CA PRO A 41 2.67 3.63 -0.01
C PRO A 41 1.57 3.28 -1.02
N PRO A 42 1.39 4.07 -2.10
CA PRO A 42 0.34 3.83 -3.08
C PRO A 42 0.60 2.59 -3.95
N LEU A 43 -0.45 1.83 -4.23
CA LEU A 43 -0.42 0.65 -5.09
C LEU A 43 -1.37 0.79 -6.29
N CYS A 44 -0.92 0.29 -7.44
CA CYS A 44 -1.79 0.11 -8.60
C CYS A 44 -2.68 -1.13 -8.40
N SER A 45 -3.78 -1.22 -9.15
CA SER A 45 -4.77 -2.32 -9.02
C SER A 45 -4.15 -3.72 -9.09
N GLY A 46 -3.21 -3.94 -10.02
CA GLY A 46 -2.55 -5.24 -10.15
C GLY A 46 -1.70 -5.59 -8.92
N CYS A 47 -0.92 -4.64 -8.42
CA CYS A 47 -0.08 -4.85 -7.24
C CYS A 47 -0.90 -4.99 -5.96
N ALA A 48 -1.98 -4.22 -5.81
CA ALA A 48 -2.92 -4.36 -4.70
C ALA A 48 -3.51 -5.77 -4.66
N ALA A 49 -4.07 -6.25 -5.78
CA ALA A 49 -4.64 -7.59 -5.85
C ALA A 49 -3.61 -8.71 -5.57
N THR A 50 -2.38 -8.58 -6.07
CA THR A 50 -1.30 -9.54 -5.76
C THR A 50 -1.00 -9.56 -4.26
N VAL A 51 -0.82 -8.40 -3.64
CA VAL A 51 -0.57 -8.31 -2.18
C VAL A 51 -1.73 -8.90 -1.40
N ASP A 52 -2.97 -8.57 -1.73
CA ASP A 52 -4.15 -9.08 -1.02
C ASP A 52 -4.24 -10.61 -1.09
N MET A 53 -4.04 -11.20 -2.28
CA MET A 53 -4.05 -12.65 -2.45
C MET A 53 -2.92 -13.33 -1.67
N THR A 54 -1.71 -12.77 -1.72
CA THR A 54 -0.56 -13.29 -0.98
C THR A 54 -0.78 -13.18 0.52
N ALA A 55 -1.24 -12.01 1.00
CA ALA A 55 -1.57 -11.80 2.41
C ALA A 55 -2.65 -12.79 2.87
N GLY A 56 -3.74 -12.93 2.12
CA GLY A 56 -4.80 -13.90 2.42
C GLY A 56 -4.31 -15.36 2.46
N ALA A 57 -3.38 -15.74 1.57
CA ALA A 57 -2.81 -17.08 1.55
C ALA A 57 -1.87 -17.35 2.75
N HIS A 58 -1.20 -16.33 3.26
CA HIS A 58 -0.32 -16.42 4.43
C HIS A 58 -1.03 -16.12 5.75
N PHE A 59 -2.26 -15.61 5.70
CA PHE A 59 -3.04 -15.31 6.88
C PHE A 59 -3.60 -16.61 7.48
N GLN A 60 -2.93 -17.11 8.52
CA GLN A 60 -3.48 -18.16 9.37
C GLN A 60 -4.39 -17.54 10.42
N PHE A 61 -5.69 -17.78 10.31
CA PHE A 61 -6.60 -17.58 11.44
C PHE A 61 -6.18 -18.53 12.57
N GLY A 62 -5.61 -17.98 13.65
CA GLY A 62 -5.62 -18.65 14.95
C GLY A 62 -7.02 -18.57 15.55
N PRO A 63 -7.39 -19.48 16.46
CA PRO A 63 -8.67 -19.37 17.14
C PRO A 63 -8.70 -18.05 17.96
N LEU A 64 -9.84 -17.37 17.90
CA LEU A 64 -10.11 -16.14 18.65
C LEU A 64 -10.62 -16.55 20.03
N ASP A 65 -9.72 -16.96 20.92
CA ASP A 65 -9.99 -17.19 22.34
C ASP A 65 -9.34 -16.11 23.22
#